data_AF-A0A926FLV6-F1
#
_entry.id   AF-A0A926FLV6-F1
#
_cell.length_a   1.000
_cell.length_b   1.000
_cell.length_c   1.000
_cell.angle_alpha   90.00
_cell.angle_beta   90.00
_cell.angle_gamma   90.00
#
_symmetry.space_group_name_H-M   'P 1'
#
loop_
_entity.id
_entity.type
_entity.pdbx_description
1 polymer ?
#
loop_
_entity_poly.entity_id
_entity_poly.type
_entity_poly.pdbx_seq_one_letter_code
_entity_poly.pdbx_strand_id
1 'polypeptide(L)'
;MLERRTGFGIDRLLADPSAVAGKRIGLITNPSGVTSRGIPTWQALLWSEAKLARLFGPEHGVDGSALYMEAVGNATHAASGLPAVSLYGRSVDTLRPRPEHLEGLDAIVFDVADVGSRYYTYNWTMLLAMEACAAAGVRFIVCDRPNPLGGEVEGAPQDPEFLSFVGLHPVSVRHGMTTGELARLVLAETKLDLDLEVVPAIGWARAMPYEETGLPWVPPSPNIPSVATARVYPGMALLEGTNLSEARGTTKPFEMFGAPWLSPPALSGALEALGLPGVSFLPVYFRPEFEKHAGVVCGGAAMHVTEPDRFRGFETGLRVIETARQLDPAEFRWRKEPYEFDPRPAVDLLSGSARFRETLDAGAVLSEEIARHRAGAEEFRKRREPYLIYPERRPAVVAFVGGHGAGKTTLLVELVPRLSALGLRVGVIKHSSKDAEDDVPGKDSQRLAASGAAVSAFVTPARATVRRLEDEKRIQDLIRRDFSDCDLVLVEGYKSLDFPRIEVARRGAPRPEIAGAMARVSDQDFGDATPTFSFGDHDGIIRDVLRAAGLDRPGARG
;
A
#
# COMPACT_ATOMS: atom_id res chain seq x y z
N MET A 1 24.62 -8.69 -2.58
CA MET A 1 23.20 -8.51 -2.94
C MET A 1 22.43 -8.40 -1.63
N LEU A 2 21.96 -7.20 -1.27
CA LEU A 2 21.19 -6.97 -0.04
C LEU A 2 19.76 -7.50 -0.21
N GLU A 3 19.41 -8.63 0.39
CA GLU A 3 18.00 -9.05 0.52
C GLU A 3 17.35 -8.29 1.69
N ARG A 4 17.08 -7.00 1.48
CA ARG A 4 16.11 -6.26 2.29
C ARG A 4 14.71 -6.54 1.76
N ARG A 5 14.15 -7.70 2.06
CA ARG A 5 12.86 -8.06 1.45
C ARG A 5 11.68 -7.47 2.22
N THR A 6 10.87 -6.71 1.50
CA THR A 6 9.47 -6.54 1.85
C THR A 6 8.76 -7.90 1.75
N GLY A 7 7.64 -8.04 2.45
CA GLY A 7 6.88 -9.28 2.55
C GLY A 7 5.42 -8.97 2.79
N PHE A 8 4.54 -9.90 2.45
CA PHE A 8 3.12 -9.78 2.73
C PHE A 8 2.81 -10.18 4.19
N GLY A 9 1.60 -9.85 4.66
CA GLY A 9 1.10 -10.30 5.95
C GLY A 9 1.13 -11.82 6.07
N ILE A 10 0.87 -12.55 4.98
CA ILE A 10 0.97 -14.01 4.96
C ILE A 10 2.39 -14.53 5.24
N ASP A 11 3.44 -13.84 4.78
CA ASP A 11 4.83 -14.23 5.10
C ASP A 11 5.10 -14.08 6.60
N ARG A 12 4.56 -13.03 7.23
CA ARG A 12 4.65 -12.82 8.68
C ARG A 12 3.85 -13.88 9.45
N LEU A 13 2.63 -14.19 9.02
CA LEU A 13 1.78 -15.21 9.65
C LEU A 13 2.42 -16.60 9.58
N LEU A 14 3.08 -16.95 8.47
CA LEU A 14 3.77 -18.23 8.36
C LEU A 14 5.04 -18.30 9.22
N ALA A 15 5.70 -17.17 9.45
CA ALA A 15 6.87 -17.10 10.34
C ALA A 15 6.47 -17.19 11.83
N ASP A 16 5.28 -16.72 12.19
CA ASP A 16 4.68 -16.83 13.52
C ASP A 16 3.21 -17.28 13.40
N PRO A 17 2.95 -18.59 13.32
CA PRO A 17 1.61 -19.12 13.07
C PRO A 17 0.72 -19.16 14.32
N SER A 18 1.09 -18.49 15.41
CA SER A 18 0.36 -18.53 16.68
C SER A 18 -1.13 -18.19 16.56
N ALA A 19 -1.49 -17.30 15.62
CA ALA A 19 -2.88 -16.93 15.35
C ALA A 19 -3.72 -18.05 14.69
N VAL A 20 -3.09 -19.05 14.05
CA VAL A 20 -3.75 -20.11 13.28
C VAL A 20 -3.35 -21.54 13.68
N ALA A 21 -2.32 -21.72 14.51
CA ALA A 21 -1.78 -23.01 14.90
C ALA A 21 -2.84 -23.89 15.59
N GLY A 22 -3.08 -25.08 15.04
CA GLY A 22 -4.07 -26.04 15.55
C GLY A 22 -5.55 -25.66 15.31
N LYS A 23 -5.81 -24.43 14.81
CA LYS A 23 -7.14 -23.88 14.53
C LYS A 23 -7.67 -24.36 13.19
N ARG A 24 -8.98 -24.60 13.12
CA ARG A 24 -9.71 -24.91 11.89
C ARG A 24 -10.08 -23.62 11.19
N ILE A 25 -9.45 -23.33 10.05
CA ILE A 25 -9.57 -22.03 9.39
C ILE A 25 -10.25 -22.13 8.03
N GLY A 26 -10.97 -21.07 7.64
CA GLY A 26 -11.31 -20.80 6.25
C GLY A 26 -10.38 -19.75 5.66
N LEU A 27 -10.25 -19.73 4.33
CA LEU A 27 -9.42 -18.75 3.62
C LEU A 27 -10.22 -18.05 2.53
N ILE A 28 -10.36 -16.72 2.61
CA ILE A 28 -10.81 -15.87 1.52
C ILE A 28 -9.58 -15.50 0.70
N THR A 29 -9.51 -15.98 -0.54
CA THR A 29 -8.36 -15.76 -1.43
C THR A 29 -8.74 -15.85 -2.90
N ASN A 30 -7.81 -15.43 -3.77
CA ASN A 30 -7.85 -15.59 -5.22
C ASN A 30 -6.40 -15.78 -5.72
N PRO A 31 -6.08 -15.77 -7.04
CA PRO A 31 -4.71 -15.98 -7.50
C PRO A 31 -3.68 -14.99 -6.97
N SER A 32 -4.10 -13.78 -6.57
CA SER A 32 -3.19 -12.79 -5.98
C SER A 32 -2.74 -13.14 -4.56
N GLY A 33 -3.44 -14.07 -3.90
CA GLY A 33 -3.07 -14.63 -2.60
C GLY A 33 -1.86 -15.54 -2.72
N VAL A 34 -0.67 -14.93 -2.76
CA VAL A 34 0.62 -15.62 -2.75
C VAL A 34 1.56 -15.06 -1.69
N THR A 35 2.49 -15.88 -1.22
CA THR A 35 3.66 -15.44 -0.42
C THR A 35 4.60 -14.57 -1.25
N SER A 36 5.55 -13.89 -0.59
CA SER A 36 6.64 -13.14 -1.26
C SER A 36 7.46 -13.98 -2.25
N ARG A 37 7.39 -15.31 -2.15
CA ARG A 37 8.06 -16.28 -3.04
C ARG A 37 7.16 -16.82 -4.15
N GLY A 38 5.93 -16.32 -4.28
CA GLY A 38 4.98 -16.77 -5.31
C GLY A 38 4.27 -18.10 -5.01
N ILE A 39 4.40 -18.62 -3.79
CA ILE A 39 3.65 -19.81 -3.35
C ILE A 39 2.20 -19.39 -3.03
N PRO A 40 1.16 -20.02 -3.61
CA PRO A 40 -0.23 -19.75 -3.26
C PRO A 40 -0.51 -19.88 -1.75
N THR A 41 -1.29 -18.96 -1.20
CA THR A 41 -1.54 -18.90 0.25
C THR A 41 -2.26 -20.12 0.77
N TRP A 42 -3.21 -20.67 0.02
CA TRP A 42 -3.86 -21.94 0.38
C TRP A 42 -2.84 -23.08 0.50
N GLN A 43 -1.83 -23.12 -0.38
CA GLN A 43 -0.80 -24.16 -0.37
C GLN A 43 0.16 -23.95 0.81
N ALA A 44 0.57 -22.70 1.06
CA ALA A 44 1.44 -22.37 2.18
C ALA A 44 0.78 -22.68 3.53
N LEU A 45 -0.53 -22.44 3.66
CA LEU A 45 -1.29 -22.76 4.88
C LEU A 45 -1.47 -24.27 5.07
N LEU A 46 -1.61 -25.07 3.99
CA LEU A 46 -1.61 -26.53 4.08
C LEU A 46 -0.28 -27.12 4.58
N TRP A 47 0.83 -26.39 4.40
CA TRP A 47 2.15 -26.77 4.91
C TRP A 47 2.44 -26.23 6.32
N SER A 48 1.52 -25.46 6.88
CA SER A 48 1.64 -24.87 8.22
C SER A 48 0.94 -25.72 9.29
N GLU A 49 0.96 -25.26 10.54
CA GLU A 49 0.22 -25.90 11.64
C GLU A 49 -1.29 -25.58 11.63
N ALA A 50 -1.77 -24.78 10.68
CA ALA A 50 -3.19 -24.48 10.52
C ALA A 50 -3.96 -25.66 9.91
N LYS A 51 -5.21 -25.85 10.32
CA LYS A 51 -6.13 -26.84 9.71
C LYS A 51 -7.03 -26.13 8.70
N LEU A 52 -6.51 -25.90 7.50
CA LEU A 52 -7.27 -25.26 6.42
C LEU A 52 -8.44 -26.17 5.97
N ALA A 53 -9.67 -25.71 6.19
CA ALA A 53 -10.87 -26.52 6.00
C ALA A 53 -11.74 -26.10 4.81
N ARG A 54 -11.64 -24.84 4.36
CA ARG A 54 -12.50 -24.30 3.30
C ARG A 54 -11.86 -23.09 2.62
N LEU A 55 -12.11 -22.96 1.32
CA LEU A 55 -11.76 -21.78 0.52
C LEU A 55 -13.02 -20.97 0.21
N PHE A 56 -12.83 -19.66 0.13
CA PHE A 56 -13.85 -18.69 -0.26
C PHE A 56 -13.29 -17.83 -1.39
N GLY A 57 -13.92 -17.87 -2.56
CA GLY A 57 -13.54 -17.07 -3.71
C GLY A 57 -14.38 -15.80 -3.78
N PRO A 58 -13.78 -14.59 -3.84
CA PRO A 58 -14.51 -13.34 -4.11
C PRO A 58 -14.96 -13.28 -5.58
N GLU A 59 -15.18 -12.08 -6.12
CA GLU A 59 -15.29 -11.85 -7.57
C GLU A 59 -14.11 -12.52 -8.31
N HIS A 60 -14.38 -13.13 -9.47
CA HIS A 60 -13.47 -13.99 -10.25
C HIS A 60 -13.13 -15.37 -9.64
N GLY A 61 -13.52 -15.64 -8.39
CA GLY A 61 -13.36 -16.93 -7.73
C GLY A 61 -11.94 -17.21 -7.21
N VAL A 62 -11.74 -18.42 -6.66
CA VAL A 62 -10.46 -18.83 -6.06
C VAL A 62 -9.34 -18.94 -7.10
N ASP A 63 -9.66 -19.44 -8.30
CA ASP A 63 -8.71 -19.64 -9.40
C ASP A 63 -8.61 -18.42 -10.34
N GLY A 64 -9.46 -17.41 -10.17
CA GLY A 64 -9.48 -16.18 -10.98
C GLY A 64 -9.85 -16.40 -12.46
N SER A 65 -10.48 -17.52 -12.80
CA SER A 65 -10.78 -17.89 -14.19
C SER A 65 -12.06 -17.26 -14.75
N ALA A 66 -12.93 -16.70 -13.90
CA ALA A 66 -14.19 -16.10 -14.32
C ALA A 66 -14.01 -14.64 -14.77
N LEU A 67 -14.80 -14.21 -15.77
CA LEU A 67 -14.76 -12.86 -16.32
C LEU A 67 -15.47 -11.83 -15.41
N TYR A 68 -15.45 -10.57 -15.82
CA TYR A 68 -16.09 -9.46 -15.11
C TYR A 68 -17.61 -9.66 -15.00
N MET A 69 -18.17 -9.43 -13.81
CA MET A 69 -19.57 -9.71 -13.46
C MET A 69 -20.05 -11.15 -13.71
N GLU A 70 -19.14 -12.12 -13.90
CA GLU A 70 -19.51 -13.52 -14.07
C GLU A 70 -19.69 -14.22 -12.72
N ALA A 71 -20.85 -14.86 -12.51
CA ALA A 71 -21.14 -15.60 -11.29
C ALA A 71 -20.30 -16.88 -11.20
N VAL A 72 -19.69 -17.13 -10.04
CA VAL A 72 -18.91 -18.34 -9.76
C VAL A 72 -19.74 -19.30 -8.90
N GLY A 73 -19.71 -20.61 -9.20
CA GLY A 73 -20.41 -21.65 -8.45
C GLY A 73 -19.58 -22.27 -7.33
N ASN A 74 -20.23 -22.88 -6.33
CA ASN A 74 -19.55 -23.68 -5.30
C ASN A 74 -19.04 -24.99 -5.90
N ALA A 75 -17.82 -25.39 -5.54
CA ALA A 75 -17.18 -26.60 -6.07
C ALA A 75 -16.12 -27.15 -5.10
N THR A 76 -15.49 -28.26 -5.47
CA THR A 76 -14.23 -28.70 -4.85
C THR A 76 -13.08 -28.05 -5.63
N HIS A 77 -12.19 -27.34 -4.95
CA HIS A 77 -11.01 -26.76 -5.59
C HIS A 77 -10.04 -27.89 -5.98
N ALA A 78 -9.76 -28.02 -7.27
CA ALA A 78 -9.09 -29.19 -7.83
C ALA A 78 -7.68 -29.43 -7.26
N ALA A 79 -6.91 -28.36 -7.04
CA ALA A 79 -5.53 -28.48 -6.59
C ALA A 79 -5.38 -28.79 -5.09
N SER A 80 -6.31 -28.32 -4.24
CA SER A 80 -6.25 -28.56 -2.80
C SER A 80 -7.17 -29.69 -2.30
N GLY A 81 -8.16 -30.08 -3.10
CA GLY A 81 -9.22 -31.01 -2.69
C GLY A 81 -10.20 -30.43 -1.65
N LEU A 82 -10.10 -29.13 -1.34
CA LEU A 82 -10.93 -28.47 -0.34
C LEU A 82 -12.26 -27.98 -0.94
N PRO A 83 -13.35 -27.91 -0.14
CA PRO A 83 -14.55 -27.20 -0.53
C PRO A 83 -14.24 -25.72 -0.81
N ALA A 84 -14.75 -25.21 -1.92
CA ALA A 84 -14.66 -23.82 -2.34
C ALA A 84 -16.08 -23.22 -2.43
N VAL A 85 -16.27 -22.11 -1.72
CA VAL A 85 -17.52 -21.33 -1.71
C VAL A 85 -17.31 -20.06 -2.51
N SER A 86 -18.23 -19.76 -3.42
CA SER A 86 -18.28 -18.48 -4.10
C SER A 86 -18.94 -17.42 -3.22
N LEU A 87 -18.27 -16.29 -3.07
CA LEU A 87 -18.78 -15.04 -2.50
C LEU A 87 -19.13 -14.04 -3.61
N TYR A 88 -19.41 -14.52 -4.82
CA TYR A 88 -19.83 -13.72 -5.96
C TYR A 88 -20.77 -14.54 -6.86
N GLY A 89 -22.07 -14.44 -6.54
CA GLY A 89 -23.13 -15.18 -7.22
C GLY A 89 -24.13 -14.26 -7.94
N ARG A 90 -25.40 -14.69 -8.02
CA ARG A 90 -26.43 -13.99 -8.80
C ARG A 90 -27.22 -12.93 -8.02
N SER A 91 -26.94 -12.77 -6.72
CA SER A 91 -27.69 -11.89 -5.83
C SER A 91 -26.81 -11.34 -4.71
N VAL A 92 -27.21 -10.22 -4.12
CA VAL A 92 -26.49 -9.58 -3.01
C VAL A 92 -26.26 -10.52 -1.83
N ASP A 93 -27.21 -11.41 -1.54
CA ASP A 93 -27.08 -12.41 -0.46
C ASP A 93 -25.94 -13.42 -0.67
N THR A 94 -25.44 -13.56 -1.91
CA THR A 94 -24.31 -14.44 -2.23
C THR A 94 -22.95 -13.76 -2.07
N LEU A 95 -22.92 -12.48 -1.71
CA LEU A 95 -21.68 -11.69 -1.55
C LEU A 95 -21.04 -11.85 -0.16
N ARG A 96 -21.67 -12.64 0.72
CA ARG A 96 -21.22 -12.89 2.10
C ARG A 96 -21.26 -14.39 2.43
N PRO A 97 -20.37 -14.88 3.31
CA PRO A 97 -20.47 -16.23 3.85
C PRO A 97 -21.82 -16.44 4.56
N ARG A 98 -22.49 -17.55 4.27
CA ARG A 98 -23.69 -17.97 5.01
C ARG A 98 -23.28 -18.62 6.34
N PRO A 99 -24.16 -18.67 7.36
CA PRO A 99 -23.85 -19.31 8.65
C PRO A 99 -23.31 -20.74 8.51
N GLU A 100 -23.93 -21.56 7.67
CA GLU A 100 -23.50 -22.94 7.34
C GLU A 100 -22.10 -23.02 6.71
N HIS A 101 -21.59 -21.92 6.16
CA HIS A 101 -20.23 -21.86 5.61
C HIS A 101 -19.17 -21.65 6.70
N LEU A 102 -19.57 -21.03 7.80
CA LEU A 102 -18.72 -20.69 8.93
C LEU A 102 -18.74 -21.76 10.03
N GLU A 103 -19.68 -22.71 9.97
CA GLU A 103 -19.84 -23.77 10.97
C GLU A 103 -18.54 -24.56 11.24
N GLY A 104 -18.13 -24.52 12.51
CA GLY A 104 -16.95 -25.22 13.01
C GLY A 104 -15.62 -24.63 12.53
N LEU A 105 -15.59 -23.41 11.99
CA LEU A 105 -14.37 -22.64 11.79
C LEU A 105 -14.06 -21.84 13.05
N ASP A 106 -12.79 -21.85 13.46
CA ASP A 106 -12.28 -21.00 14.54
C ASP A 106 -11.94 -19.59 14.03
N ALA A 107 -11.51 -19.48 12.77
CA ALA A 107 -11.14 -18.21 12.14
C ALA A 107 -11.32 -18.23 10.61
N ILE A 108 -11.46 -17.04 10.02
CA ILE A 108 -11.29 -16.78 8.59
C ILE A 108 -10.01 -15.97 8.39
N VAL A 109 -9.14 -16.43 7.48
CA VAL A 109 -8.01 -15.65 6.98
C VAL A 109 -8.42 -14.97 5.67
N PHE A 110 -8.17 -13.68 5.55
CA PHE A 110 -8.33 -12.90 4.32
C PHE A 110 -6.95 -12.59 3.73
N ASP A 111 -6.70 -13.05 2.51
CA ASP A 111 -5.46 -12.78 1.79
C ASP A 111 -5.72 -12.62 0.29
N VAL A 112 -5.99 -11.37 -0.10
CA VAL A 112 -6.30 -10.93 -1.47
C VAL A 112 -5.63 -9.59 -1.72
N ALA A 113 -4.99 -9.40 -2.87
CA ALA A 113 -4.45 -8.10 -3.27
C ALA A 113 -5.56 -7.17 -3.79
N ASP A 114 -5.55 -5.94 -3.30
CA ASP A 114 -6.39 -4.84 -3.76
C ASP A 114 -5.62 -3.93 -4.74
N VAL A 115 -6.34 -3.04 -5.43
CA VAL A 115 -5.77 -2.05 -6.37
C VAL A 115 -5.80 -0.62 -5.84
N GLY A 116 -6.21 -0.39 -4.59
CA GLY A 116 -6.25 0.92 -3.97
C GLY A 116 -7.38 1.82 -4.44
N SER A 117 -8.45 1.21 -4.99
CA SER A 117 -9.63 1.90 -5.50
C SER A 117 -10.90 1.44 -4.79
N ARG A 118 -11.75 2.39 -4.41
CA ARG A 118 -13.01 2.17 -3.69
C ARG A 118 -13.91 1.16 -4.39
N TYR A 119 -14.04 1.22 -5.69
CA TYR A 119 -14.95 0.35 -6.43
C TYR A 119 -14.31 -0.98 -6.87
N TYR A 120 -13.12 -1.30 -6.37
CA TYR A 120 -12.58 -2.65 -6.46
C TYR A 120 -13.12 -3.50 -5.30
N THR A 121 -13.91 -4.52 -5.63
CA THR A 121 -14.93 -5.08 -4.72
C THR A 121 -14.38 -6.01 -3.62
N TYR A 122 -13.09 -6.34 -3.64
CA TYR A 122 -12.50 -7.26 -2.66
C TYR A 122 -12.53 -6.74 -1.23
N ASN A 123 -12.31 -5.43 -1.04
CA ASN A 123 -12.43 -4.80 0.28
C ASN A 123 -13.87 -4.85 0.81
N TRP A 124 -14.88 -4.86 -0.07
CA TRP A 124 -16.29 -4.98 0.31
C TRP A 124 -16.68 -6.43 0.59
N THR A 125 -16.11 -7.37 -0.16
CA THR A 125 -16.19 -8.80 0.19
C THR A 125 -15.62 -9.07 1.58
N MET A 126 -14.49 -8.43 1.92
CA MET A 126 -13.91 -8.49 3.27
C MET A 126 -14.89 -7.97 4.32
N LEU A 127 -15.47 -6.77 4.12
CA LEU A 127 -16.43 -6.19 5.06
C LEU A 127 -17.64 -7.12 5.28
N LEU A 128 -18.24 -7.62 4.21
CA LEU A 128 -19.37 -8.52 4.28
C LEU A 128 -19.03 -9.83 5.01
N ALA A 129 -17.81 -10.33 4.84
CA ALA A 129 -17.31 -11.49 5.58
C ALA A 129 -17.02 -11.17 7.06
N MET A 130 -16.53 -9.98 7.37
CA MET A 130 -16.35 -9.50 8.75
C MET A 130 -17.69 -9.43 9.49
N GLU A 131 -18.74 -8.89 8.86
CA GLU A 131 -20.11 -8.88 9.42
C GLU A 131 -20.62 -10.31 9.69
N ALA A 132 -20.42 -11.23 8.74
CA ALA A 132 -20.85 -12.63 8.90
C ALA A 132 -20.07 -13.34 10.03
N CYS A 133 -18.78 -13.07 10.15
CA CYS A 133 -17.92 -13.63 11.20
C CYS A 133 -18.28 -13.08 12.58
N ALA A 134 -18.58 -11.78 12.68
CA ALA A 134 -19.05 -11.15 13.92
C ALA A 134 -20.34 -11.82 14.42
N ALA A 135 -21.31 -12.02 13.52
CA ALA A 135 -22.57 -12.69 13.85
C ALA A 135 -22.39 -14.17 14.24
N ALA A 136 -21.37 -14.85 13.73
CA ALA A 136 -21.08 -16.26 14.00
C ALA A 136 -20.11 -16.49 15.16
N GLY A 137 -19.52 -15.42 15.74
CA GLY A 137 -18.45 -15.54 16.75
C GLY A 137 -17.16 -16.16 16.20
N VAL A 138 -16.91 -15.99 14.90
CA VAL A 138 -15.70 -16.50 14.22
C VAL A 138 -14.66 -15.39 14.14
N ARG A 139 -13.41 -15.68 14.49
CA ARG A 139 -12.31 -14.71 14.42
C ARG A 139 -12.00 -14.35 12.96
N PHE A 140 -11.59 -13.11 12.69
CA PHE A 140 -11.21 -12.66 11.35
C PHE A 140 -9.75 -12.17 11.34
N ILE A 141 -8.95 -12.69 10.42
CA ILE A 141 -7.52 -12.41 10.32
C ILE A 141 -7.22 -11.84 8.94
N VAL A 142 -6.72 -10.61 8.85
CA VAL A 142 -6.33 -9.97 7.59
C VAL A 142 -4.82 -10.09 7.41
N CYS A 143 -4.38 -10.86 6.41
CA CYS A 143 -3.00 -10.88 5.94
C CYS A 143 -2.78 -9.65 5.06
N ASP A 144 -2.26 -8.58 5.65
CA ASP A 144 -2.24 -7.28 4.98
C ASP A 144 -1.23 -7.22 3.82
N ARG A 145 -1.53 -6.39 2.82
CA ARG A 145 -0.73 -6.24 1.60
C ARG A 145 -0.44 -4.77 1.30
N PRO A 146 0.73 -4.44 0.71
CA PRO A 146 0.99 -3.10 0.19
C PRO A 146 -0.14 -2.61 -0.73
N ASN A 147 -0.60 -1.37 -0.52
CA ASN A 147 -1.47 -0.72 -1.50
C ASN A 147 -0.61 -0.33 -2.72
N PRO A 148 -0.89 -0.82 -3.94
CA PRO A 148 -0.07 -0.53 -5.10
C PRO A 148 -0.05 0.96 -5.50
N LEU A 149 -1.02 1.73 -5.01
CA LEU A 149 -1.14 3.17 -5.21
C LEU A 149 -0.58 4.00 -4.05
N GLY A 150 0.06 3.38 -3.07
CA GLY A 150 0.67 4.08 -1.94
C GLY A 150 -0.35 4.74 -1.01
N GLY A 151 0.08 5.81 -0.35
CA GLY A 151 -0.71 6.54 0.66
C GLY A 151 -1.60 7.68 0.14
N GLU A 152 -1.53 8.03 -1.14
CA GLU A 152 -2.25 9.19 -1.68
C GLU A 152 -3.78 9.01 -1.64
N VAL A 153 -4.50 10.12 -1.44
CA VAL A 153 -5.97 10.15 -1.33
C VAL A 153 -6.55 11.01 -2.46
N GLU A 154 -7.59 10.52 -3.11
CA GLU A 154 -8.28 11.22 -4.20
C GLU A 154 -9.78 10.92 -4.21
N GLY A 155 -10.58 11.95 -4.50
CA GLY A 155 -12.03 11.87 -4.56
C GLY A 155 -12.71 11.97 -3.19
N ALA A 156 -13.78 12.75 -3.11
CA ALA A 156 -14.65 12.76 -1.94
C ALA A 156 -15.23 11.35 -1.63
N PRO A 157 -15.43 11.02 -0.34
CA PRO A 157 -16.27 9.91 0.07
C PRO A 157 -17.66 9.94 -0.58
N GLN A 158 -18.28 8.77 -0.70
CA GLN A 158 -19.63 8.63 -1.25
C GLN A 158 -20.67 9.32 -0.35
N ASP A 159 -21.67 9.92 -0.97
CA ASP A 159 -22.90 10.27 -0.27
C ASP A 159 -23.59 8.96 0.17
N PRO A 160 -24.22 8.91 1.36
CA PRO A 160 -24.81 7.67 1.90
C PRO A 160 -25.83 7.01 0.96
N GLU A 161 -26.54 7.81 0.18
CA GLU A 161 -27.54 7.34 -0.78
C GLU A 161 -26.93 6.68 -2.03
N PHE A 162 -25.60 6.65 -2.20
CA PHE A 162 -24.88 5.99 -3.30
C PHE A 162 -24.00 4.81 -2.84
N LEU A 163 -24.13 4.39 -1.58
CA LEU A 163 -23.51 3.15 -1.10
C LEU A 163 -24.12 1.96 -1.87
N SER A 164 -23.26 1.03 -2.28
CA SER A 164 -23.57 -0.16 -3.10
C SER A 164 -22.45 -1.19 -2.99
N PHE A 165 -22.51 -2.31 -3.71
CA PHE A 165 -21.44 -3.31 -3.64
C PHE A 165 -20.08 -2.78 -4.11
N VAL A 166 -20.03 -1.73 -4.93
CA VAL A 166 -18.79 -1.04 -5.32
C VAL A 166 -18.37 0.08 -4.35
N GLY A 167 -18.93 0.07 -3.14
CA GLY A 167 -18.70 1.09 -2.13
C GLY A 167 -19.66 0.93 -0.96
N LEU A 168 -19.39 0.00 -0.04
CA LEU A 168 -20.29 -0.27 1.10
C LEU A 168 -20.07 0.68 2.28
N HIS A 169 -18.94 1.40 2.29
CA HIS A 169 -18.59 2.34 3.35
C HIS A 169 -18.04 3.63 2.73
N PRO A 170 -18.41 4.82 3.22
CA PRO A 170 -18.06 6.09 2.57
C PRO A 170 -16.57 6.39 2.71
N VAL A 171 -15.75 5.97 1.74
CA VAL A 171 -14.31 6.26 1.64
C VAL A 171 -13.99 6.97 0.33
N SER A 172 -12.85 7.67 0.28
CA SER A 172 -12.34 8.28 -0.96
C SER A 172 -12.14 7.24 -2.07
N VAL A 173 -12.25 7.67 -3.33
CA VAL A 173 -12.09 6.77 -4.50
C VAL A 173 -10.71 6.13 -4.50
N ARG A 174 -9.65 6.93 -4.45
CA ARG A 174 -8.33 6.45 -4.05
C ARG A 174 -8.21 6.68 -2.55
N HIS A 175 -8.30 5.63 -1.76
CA HIS A 175 -8.37 5.74 -0.29
C HIS A 175 -6.98 5.81 0.36
N GLY A 176 -5.93 5.33 -0.31
CA GLY A 176 -4.54 5.34 0.17
C GLY A 176 -4.28 4.54 1.45
N MET A 177 -5.12 3.53 1.70
CA MET A 177 -5.05 2.63 2.85
C MET A 177 -4.78 1.21 2.36
N THR A 178 -4.09 0.40 3.15
CA THR A 178 -4.05 -1.05 2.89
C THR A 178 -5.39 -1.70 3.26
N THR A 179 -5.60 -2.95 2.85
CA THR A 179 -6.80 -3.70 3.21
C THR A 179 -6.93 -3.89 4.72
N GLY A 180 -5.83 -4.13 5.44
CA GLY A 180 -5.81 -4.23 6.90
C GLY A 180 -6.16 -2.91 7.60
N GLU A 181 -5.71 -1.77 7.07
CA GLU A 181 -6.08 -0.45 7.60
C GLU A 181 -7.54 -0.13 7.35
N LEU A 182 -8.06 -0.50 6.17
CA LEU A 182 -9.48 -0.34 5.85
C LEU A 182 -10.35 -1.24 6.75
N ALA A 183 -9.93 -2.47 7.03
CA ALA A 183 -10.60 -3.35 8.00
C ALA A 183 -10.71 -2.70 9.38
N ARG A 184 -9.62 -2.07 9.87
CA ARG A 184 -9.61 -1.34 11.16
C ARG A 184 -10.56 -0.14 11.15
N LEU A 185 -10.55 0.65 10.07
CA LEU A 185 -11.45 1.79 9.93
C LEU A 185 -12.90 1.34 9.98
N VAL A 186 -13.26 0.33 9.18
CA VAL A 186 -14.65 -0.10 9.09
C VAL A 186 -15.10 -0.79 10.36
N LEU A 187 -14.27 -1.61 11.01
CA LEU A 187 -14.57 -2.20 12.32
C LEU A 187 -14.95 -1.11 13.34
N ALA A 188 -14.16 -0.04 13.43
CA ALA A 188 -14.38 1.04 14.37
C ALA A 188 -15.61 1.89 14.04
N GLU A 189 -15.80 2.24 12.76
CA GLU A 189 -16.90 3.13 12.33
C GLU A 189 -18.26 2.40 12.31
N THR A 190 -18.29 1.09 12.04
CA THR A 190 -19.52 0.27 12.11
C THR A 190 -19.81 -0.31 13.49
N LYS A 191 -18.83 -0.22 14.42
CA LYS A 191 -18.91 -0.77 15.79
C LYS A 191 -19.22 -2.26 15.81
N LEU A 192 -18.66 -3.00 14.85
CA LEU A 192 -18.79 -4.45 14.79
C LEU A 192 -18.08 -5.10 15.98
N ASP A 193 -18.78 -6.01 16.67
CA ASP A 193 -18.21 -6.86 17.71
C ASP A 193 -17.53 -8.07 17.04
N LEU A 194 -16.26 -7.89 16.67
CA LEU A 194 -15.47 -8.88 15.96
C LEU A 194 -14.06 -8.96 16.55
N ASP A 195 -13.59 -10.18 16.82
CA ASP A 195 -12.16 -10.45 17.04
C ASP A 195 -11.42 -10.33 15.71
N LEU A 196 -10.96 -9.11 15.41
CA LEU A 196 -10.16 -8.79 14.24
C LEU A 196 -8.67 -8.79 14.58
N GLU A 197 -7.90 -9.59 13.86
CA GLU A 197 -6.44 -9.50 13.82
C GLU A 197 -5.98 -9.00 12.45
N VAL A 198 -5.12 -7.99 12.42
CA VAL A 198 -4.46 -7.54 11.19
C VAL A 198 -2.98 -7.91 11.29
N VAL A 199 -2.52 -8.79 10.40
CA VAL A 199 -1.12 -9.20 10.30
C VAL A 199 -0.43 -8.25 9.31
N PRO A 200 0.41 -7.30 9.77
CA PRO A 200 0.93 -6.26 8.89
C PRO A 200 1.93 -6.81 7.87
N ALA A 201 1.98 -6.20 6.70
CA ALA A 201 3.05 -6.39 5.73
C ALA A 201 4.43 -6.08 6.34
N ILE A 202 5.45 -6.74 5.83
CA ILE A 202 6.85 -6.53 6.20
C ILE A 202 7.44 -5.56 5.19
N GLY A 203 8.24 -4.61 5.66
CA GLY A 203 9.07 -3.85 4.70
C GLY A 203 8.37 -2.69 3.98
N TRP A 204 7.05 -2.53 4.06
CA TRP A 204 6.33 -1.45 3.36
C TRP A 204 6.30 -0.12 4.13
N ALA A 205 6.12 0.98 3.39
CA ALA A 205 5.81 2.33 3.85
C ALA A 205 4.97 3.02 2.77
N ARG A 206 4.14 4.00 3.14
CA ARG A 206 3.14 4.55 2.20
C ARG A 206 3.70 5.18 0.94
N ALA A 207 4.84 5.85 1.06
CA ALA A 207 5.51 6.49 -0.07
C ALA A 207 6.33 5.51 -0.92
N MET A 208 6.45 4.23 -0.53
CA MET A 208 7.19 3.22 -1.30
C MET A 208 6.35 2.79 -2.51
N PRO A 209 6.82 3.05 -3.75
CA PRO A 209 6.20 2.50 -4.95
C PRO A 209 6.16 0.98 -4.90
N TYR A 210 5.13 0.36 -5.50
CA TYR A 210 5.01 -1.10 -5.48
C TYR A 210 6.23 -1.78 -6.11
N GLU A 211 6.79 -1.18 -7.17
CA GLU A 211 7.96 -1.68 -7.88
C GLU A 211 9.20 -1.77 -6.98
N GLU A 212 9.36 -0.85 -6.02
CA GLU A 212 10.46 -0.86 -5.05
C GLU A 212 10.30 -1.92 -3.95
N THR A 213 9.10 -2.47 -3.77
CA THR A 213 8.89 -3.56 -2.82
C THR A 213 9.65 -4.82 -3.23
N GLY A 214 9.81 -5.06 -4.54
CA GLY A 214 10.33 -6.30 -5.09
C GLY A 214 9.39 -7.50 -4.93
N LEU A 215 8.13 -7.28 -4.53
CA LEU A 215 7.11 -8.32 -4.43
C LEU A 215 6.52 -8.66 -5.80
N PRO A 216 6.09 -9.91 -6.02
CA PRO A 216 5.45 -10.28 -7.27
C PRO A 216 4.13 -9.51 -7.45
N TRP A 217 3.87 -9.06 -8.68
CA TRP A 217 2.52 -8.64 -9.09
C TRP A 217 1.84 -9.84 -9.74
N VAL A 218 0.94 -10.49 -9.00
CA VAL A 218 0.03 -11.47 -9.56
C VAL A 218 -1.29 -10.75 -9.86
N PRO A 219 -1.75 -10.71 -11.12
CA PRO A 219 -2.95 -9.97 -11.50
C PRO A 219 -4.13 -10.30 -10.58
N PRO A 220 -4.68 -9.32 -9.84
CA PRO A 220 -5.77 -9.57 -8.91
C PRO A 220 -7.10 -9.84 -9.64
N SER A 221 -7.20 -9.45 -10.91
CA SER A 221 -8.30 -9.81 -11.82
C SER A 221 -7.81 -9.83 -13.28
N PRO A 222 -8.54 -10.46 -14.22
CA PRO A 222 -8.08 -10.62 -15.60
C PRO A 222 -7.75 -9.30 -16.33
N ASN A 223 -8.44 -8.20 -15.99
CA ASN A 223 -8.26 -6.90 -16.63
C ASN A 223 -7.39 -5.93 -15.83
N ILE A 224 -6.67 -6.40 -14.79
CA ILE A 224 -5.63 -5.63 -14.10
C ILE A 224 -4.28 -6.37 -14.22
N PRO A 225 -3.73 -6.49 -15.43
CA PRO A 225 -2.54 -7.29 -15.68
C PRO A 225 -1.26 -6.70 -15.07
N SER A 226 -1.25 -5.40 -14.73
CA SER A 226 -0.05 -4.72 -14.26
C SER A 226 -0.34 -3.65 -13.20
N VAL A 227 0.72 -3.25 -12.46
CA VAL A 227 0.68 -2.08 -11.56
C VAL A 227 0.38 -0.79 -12.34
N ALA A 228 0.80 -0.69 -13.61
CA ALA A 228 0.47 0.45 -14.46
C ALA A 228 -1.05 0.55 -14.70
N THR A 229 -1.71 -0.59 -14.91
CA THR A 229 -3.17 -0.65 -15.02
C THR A 229 -3.84 -0.26 -13.71
N ALA A 230 -3.37 -0.77 -12.56
CA ALA A 230 -3.88 -0.36 -11.25
C ALA A 230 -3.75 1.16 -11.02
N ARG A 231 -2.68 1.78 -11.53
CA ARG A 231 -2.42 3.22 -11.39
C ARG A 231 -3.49 4.09 -12.04
N VAL A 232 -3.99 3.71 -13.21
CA VAL A 232 -5.01 4.48 -13.96
C VAL A 232 -6.43 4.05 -13.60
N TYR A 233 -6.61 2.87 -13.01
CA TYR A 233 -7.92 2.30 -12.69
C TYR A 233 -8.86 3.24 -11.89
N PRO A 234 -8.40 4.01 -10.87
CA PRO A 234 -9.25 4.96 -10.13
C PRO A 234 -9.92 6.06 -10.97
N GLY A 235 -9.43 6.35 -12.17
CA GLY A 235 -10.13 7.22 -13.12
C GLY A 235 -10.81 6.43 -14.21
N MET A 236 -10.13 5.43 -14.75
CA MET A 236 -10.53 4.79 -15.99
C MET A 236 -11.68 3.80 -15.82
N ALA A 237 -11.92 3.29 -14.62
CA ALA A 237 -13.13 2.51 -14.35
C ALA A 237 -14.41 3.35 -14.39
N LEU A 238 -14.34 4.69 -14.28
CA LEU A 238 -15.51 5.56 -14.44
C LEU A 238 -16.16 5.41 -15.83
N LEU A 239 -15.38 5.02 -16.84
CA LEU A 239 -15.87 4.77 -18.20
C LEU A 239 -16.87 3.62 -18.25
N GLU A 240 -16.87 2.71 -17.27
CA GLU A 240 -17.88 1.66 -17.13
C GLU A 240 -19.29 2.25 -16.96
N GLY A 241 -19.39 3.49 -16.48
CA GLY A 241 -20.63 4.26 -16.43
C GLY A 241 -21.09 4.87 -17.76
N THR A 242 -20.40 4.60 -18.86
CA THR A 242 -20.62 5.23 -20.18
C THR A 242 -20.56 4.20 -21.32
N ASN A 243 -20.87 4.65 -22.53
CA ASN A 243 -20.63 3.89 -23.75
C ASN A 243 -19.19 3.99 -24.31
N LEU A 244 -18.25 4.66 -23.63
CA LEU A 244 -16.84 4.66 -24.00
C LEU A 244 -16.21 3.32 -23.63
N SER A 245 -15.38 2.75 -24.49
CA SER A 245 -14.58 1.58 -24.13
C SER A 245 -13.37 1.99 -23.30
N GLU A 246 -13.16 1.31 -22.17
CA GLU A 246 -11.94 1.30 -21.37
C GLU A 246 -10.93 0.25 -21.87
N ALA A 247 -11.07 -0.20 -23.13
CA ALA A 247 -10.17 -1.14 -23.79
C ALA A 247 -10.02 -2.53 -23.12
N ARG A 248 -11.01 -2.98 -22.33
CA ARG A 248 -11.21 -4.42 -22.09
C ARG A 248 -11.32 -5.14 -23.43
N GLY A 249 -10.83 -6.37 -23.51
CA GLY A 249 -10.68 -7.07 -24.79
C GLY A 249 -9.43 -6.71 -25.58
N THR A 250 -8.48 -5.99 -24.98
CA THR A 250 -7.16 -5.69 -25.57
C THR A 250 -6.03 -6.11 -24.63
N THR A 251 -4.77 -5.88 -25.03
CA THR A 251 -3.59 -6.15 -24.18
C THR A 251 -3.29 -5.04 -23.16
N LYS A 252 -4.06 -3.93 -23.18
CA LYS A 252 -3.86 -2.76 -22.31
C LYS A 252 -5.22 -2.21 -21.80
N PRO A 253 -5.99 -3.01 -21.06
CA PRO A 253 -7.24 -2.53 -20.46
C PRO A 253 -6.96 -1.34 -19.53
N PHE A 254 -7.88 -0.38 -19.49
CA PHE A 254 -7.86 0.90 -18.77
C PHE A 254 -6.74 1.88 -19.14
N GLU A 255 -5.59 1.40 -19.63
CA GLU A 255 -4.50 2.23 -20.13
C GLU A 255 -4.81 2.86 -21.50
N MET A 256 -5.82 2.33 -22.20
CA MET A 256 -6.37 2.92 -23.41
C MET A 256 -7.88 3.11 -23.25
N PHE A 257 -8.43 4.07 -23.97
CA PHE A 257 -9.86 4.31 -24.00
C PHE A 257 -10.29 4.99 -25.29
N GLY A 258 -11.55 4.85 -25.65
CA GLY A 258 -12.09 5.46 -26.85
C GLY A 258 -13.43 4.87 -27.27
N ALA A 259 -13.82 5.20 -28.49
CA ALA A 259 -15.07 4.74 -29.08
C ALA A 259 -15.03 4.80 -30.61
N PRO A 260 -15.93 4.10 -31.33
CA PRO A 260 -15.95 4.11 -32.80
C PRO A 260 -16.15 5.48 -33.43
N TRP A 261 -16.81 6.40 -32.72
CA TRP A 261 -17.11 7.75 -33.20
C TRP A 261 -16.03 8.80 -32.86
N LEU A 262 -15.03 8.46 -32.04
CA LEU A 262 -14.01 9.42 -31.61
C LEU A 262 -12.81 9.45 -32.57
N SER A 263 -12.35 10.66 -32.90
CA SER A 263 -11.12 10.88 -33.66
C SER A 263 -9.90 10.89 -32.72
N PRO A 264 -8.91 10.00 -32.89
CA PRO A 264 -7.76 9.94 -31.99
C PRO A 264 -6.99 11.26 -31.86
N PRO A 265 -6.62 11.98 -32.95
CA PRO A 265 -5.91 13.25 -32.81
C PRO A 265 -6.74 14.35 -32.12
N ALA A 266 -8.05 14.36 -32.34
CA ALA A 266 -8.94 15.34 -31.71
C ALA A 266 -9.05 15.08 -30.20
N LEU A 267 -9.26 13.83 -29.81
CA LEU A 267 -9.35 13.43 -28.40
C LEU A 267 -8.03 13.65 -27.66
N SER A 268 -6.92 13.12 -28.18
CA SER A 268 -5.62 13.28 -27.51
C SER A 268 -5.20 14.75 -27.44
N GLY A 269 -5.41 15.52 -28.51
CA GLY A 269 -5.09 16.95 -28.54
C GLY A 269 -5.90 17.77 -27.54
N ALA A 270 -7.21 17.49 -27.42
CA ALA A 270 -8.06 18.15 -26.44
C ALA A 270 -7.65 17.82 -24.99
N LEU A 271 -7.26 16.58 -24.71
CA LEU A 271 -6.79 16.16 -23.38
C LEU A 271 -5.42 16.75 -23.03
N GLU A 272 -4.48 16.77 -23.97
CA GLU A 272 -3.17 17.41 -23.78
C GLU A 272 -3.32 18.91 -23.47
N ALA A 273 -4.28 19.59 -24.11
CA ALA A 273 -4.54 21.01 -23.88
C ALA A 273 -5.03 21.32 -22.44
N LEU A 274 -5.52 20.33 -21.69
CA LEU A 274 -5.91 20.51 -20.29
C LEU A 274 -4.71 20.64 -19.34
N GLY A 275 -3.50 20.21 -19.74
CA GLY A 275 -2.30 20.28 -18.92
C GLY A 275 -2.39 19.47 -17.63
N LEU A 276 -3.03 18.29 -17.67
CA LEU A 276 -3.20 17.44 -16.49
C LEU A 276 -1.84 16.96 -15.94
N PRO A 277 -1.65 16.98 -14.61
CA PRO A 277 -0.35 16.69 -14.02
C PRO A 277 0.03 15.21 -14.14
N GLY A 278 1.26 14.94 -14.58
CA GLY A 278 1.88 13.62 -14.55
C GLY A 278 1.33 12.59 -15.54
N VAL A 279 0.65 13.04 -16.60
CA VAL A 279 0.11 12.17 -17.66
C VAL A 279 0.27 12.83 -19.02
N SER A 280 0.52 12.02 -20.06
CA SER A 280 0.34 12.40 -21.46
C SER A 280 -0.59 11.42 -22.18
N PHE A 281 -1.18 11.89 -23.28
CA PHE A 281 -2.17 11.18 -24.09
C PHE A 281 -1.67 10.98 -25.51
N LEU A 282 -1.59 9.72 -25.93
CA LEU A 282 -1.14 9.32 -27.26
C LEU A 282 -2.34 8.90 -28.12
N PRO A 283 -2.51 9.40 -29.34
CA PRO A 283 -3.60 8.98 -30.22
C PRO A 283 -3.45 7.49 -30.59
N VAL A 284 -4.53 6.72 -30.50
CA VAL A 284 -4.52 5.27 -30.78
C VAL A 284 -5.79 4.81 -31.47
N TYR A 285 -5.66 3.76 -32.28
CA TYR A 285 -6.78 2.92 -32.71
C TYR A 285 -6.64 1.55 -32.06
N PHE A 286 -7.75 1.00 -31.57
CA PHE A 286 -7.79 -0.34 -31.00
C PHE A 286 -9.11 -1.02 -31.33
N ARG A 287 -9.15 -2.35 -31.24
CA ARG A 287 -10.36 -3.15 -31.46
C ARG A 287 -10.50 -4.15 -30.32
N PRO A 288 -11.47 -3.95 -29.40
CA PRO A 288 -11.78 -4.93 -28.36
C PRO A 288 -12.20 -6.28 -28.95
N GLU A 289 -11.75 -7.38 -28.36
CA GLU A 289 -12.23 -8.73 -28.70
C GLU A 289 -13.48 -9.14 -27.89
N PHE A 290 -13.77 -8.47 -26.78
CA PHE A 290 -14.96 -8.67 -25.94
C PHE A 290 -15.33 -7.36 -25.21
N GLU A 291 -16.47 -7.32 -24.49
CA GLU A 291 -17.07 -6.10 -23.90
C GLU A 291 -17.48 -5.02 -24.92
N LYS A 292 -17.53 -3.75 -24.48
CA LYS A 292 -17.94 -2.59 -25.27
C LYS A 292 -17.15 -2.50 -26.58
N HIS A 293 -17.90 -2.39 -27.68
CA HIS A 293 -17.38 -2.29 -29.05
C HIS A 293 -16.58 -3.51 -29.52
N ALA A 294 -16.89 -4.71 -29.00
CA ALA A 294 -16.29 -5.97 -29.46
C ALA A 294 -16.36 -6.10 -30.99
N GLY A 295 -15.22 -6.36 -31.62
CA GLY A 295 -15.08 -6.49 -33.07
C GLY A 295 -15.13 -5.18 -33.85
N VAL A 296 -15.32 -4.02 -33.20
CA VAL A 296 -15.41 -2.70 -33.83
C VAL A 296 -14.17 -1.86 -33.51
N VAL A 297 -13.59 -1.23 -34.54
CA VAL A 297 -12.44 -0.33 -34.35
C VAL A 297 -12.88 0.93 -33.60
N CYS A 298 -12.22 1.20 -32.50
CA CYS A 298 -12.35 2.42 -31.71
C CYS A 298 -11.19 3.36 -32.01
N GLY A 299 -11.50 4.64 -32.19
CA GLY A 299 -10.51 5.71 -32.11
C GLY A 299 -10.47 6.26 -30.68
N GLY A 300 -9.27 6.60 -30.19
CA GLY A 300 -9.12 6.95 -28.79
C GLY A 300 -7.75 7.48 -28.41
N ALA A 301 -7.45 7.40 -27.11
CA ALA A 301 -6.16 7.77 -26.55
C ALA A 301 -5.61 6.67 -25.63
N ALA A 302 -4.29 6.53 -25.62
CA ALA A 302 -3.55 5.75 -24.63
C ALA A 302 -2.94 6.71 -23.60
N MET A 303 -3.04 6.35 -22.33
CA MET A 303 -2.44 7.10 -21.23
C MET A 303 -0.99 6.68 -21.01
N HIS A 304 -0.10 7.66 -20.88
CA HIS A 304 1.26 7.46 -20.42
C HIS A 304 1.48 8.28 -19.15
N VAL A 305 1.54 7.60 -18.00
CA VAL A 305 1.84 8.26 -16.71
C VAL A 305 3.32 8.60 -16.66
N THR A 306 3.66 9.88 -16.71
CA THR A 306 5.03 10.40 -16.76
C THR A 306 5.60 10.72 -15.39
N GLU A 307 4.76 11.18 -14.45
CA GLU A 307 5.15 11.56 -13.09
C GLU A 307 4.14 10.98 -12.08
N PRO A 308 4.33 9.73 -11.63
CA PRO A 308 3.36 9.03 -10.79
C PRO A 308 2.95 9.76 -9.50
N ASP A 309 3.85 10.52 -8.89
CA ASP A 309 3.60 11.27 -7.66
C ASP A 309 2.68 12.49 -7.87
N ARG A 310 2.63 13.01 -9.09
CA ARG A 310 1.78 14.15 -9.47
C ARG A 310 0.48 13.72 -10.13
N PHE A 311 0.40 12.47 -10.59
CA PHE A 311 -0.75 11.93 -11.29
C PHE A 311 -2.00 11.83 -10.40
N ARG A 312 -3.08 12.44 -10.88
CA ARG A 312 -4.42 12.45 -10.25
C ARG A 312 -5.37 11.62 -11.11
N GLY A 313 -5.41 10.32 -10.82
CA GLY A 313 -6.07 9.34 -11.68
C GLY A 313 -7.57 9.54 -11.76
N PHE A 314 -8.24 9.73 -10.60
CA PHE A 314 -9.69 9.92 -10.55
C PHE A 314 -10.12 11.23 -11.25
N GLU A 315 -9.46 12.36 -10.97
CA GLU A 315 -9.70 13.62 -11.67
C GLU A 315 -9.48 13.49 -13.18
N THR A 316 -8.41 12.78 -13.58
CA THR A 316 -8.15 12.51 -15.01
C THR A 316 -9.30 11.74 -15.66
N GLY A 317 -9.86 10.73 -15.00
CA GLY A 317 -11.01 9.99 -15.50
C GLY A 317 -12.27 10.86 -15.70
N LEU A 318 -12.55 11.76 -14.75
CA LEU A 318 -13.66 12.72 -14.87
C LEU A 318 -13.48 13.64 -16.09
N ARG A 319 -12.24 14.12 -16.30
CA ARG A 319 -11.88 14.97 -17.45
C ARG A 319 -11.95 14.21 -18.78
N VAL A 320 -11.56 12.94 -18.81
CA VAL A 320 -11.69 12.08 -19.99
C VAL A 320 -13.15 11.97 -20.43
N ILE A 321 -14.06 11.74 -19.49
CA ILE A 321 -15.51 11.66 -19.77
C ILE A 321 -16.04 13.02 -20.26
N GLU A 322 -15.68 14.12 -19.59
CA GLU A 322 -16.04 15.48 -20.00
C GLU A 322 -15.59 15.77 -21.44
N THR A 323 -14.32 15.54 -21.76
CA THR A 323 -13.76 15.81 -23.09
C THR A 323 -14.39 14.94 -24.17
N ALA A 324 -14.56 13.64 -23.93
CA ALA A 324 -15.19 12.74 -24.90
C ALA A 324 -16.64 13.15 -25.21
N ARG A 325 -17.41 13.54 -24.19
CA ARG A 325 -18.76 14.06 -24.35
C ARG A 325 -18.79 15.38 -25.12
N GLN A 326 -17.84 16.28 -24.88
CA GLN A 326 -17.77 17.57 -25.59
C GLN A 326 -17.44 17.43 -27.07
N LEU A 327 -16.60 16.44 -27.42
CA LEU A 327 -16.22 16.19 -28.82
C LEU A 327 -17.38 15.64 -29.65
N ASP A 328 -18.21 14.77 -29.06
CA ASP A 328 -19.43 14.29 -29.71
C ASP A 328 -20.56 14.03 -28.70
N PRO A 329 -21.36 15.06 -28.36
CA PRO A 329 -22.48 14.92 -27.44
C PRO A 329 -23.65 14.14 -28.06
N ALA A 330 -23.70 14.02 -29.39
CA ALA A 330 -24.77 13.30 -30.08
C ALA A 330 -24.61 11.78 -29.95
N GLU A 331 -23.37 11.28 -29.90
CA GLU A 331 -23.05 9.85 -29.73
C GLU A 331 -22.80 9.44 -28.26
N PHE A 332 -22.38 10.36 -27.40
CA PHE A 332 -22.12 10.04 -25.98
C PHE A 332 -23.39 9.58 -25.24
N ARG A 333 -23.28 8.50 -24.45
CA ARG A 333 -24.37 7.98 -23.61
C ARG A 333 -23.84 7.51 -22.25
N TRP A 334 -24.62 7.78 -21.20
CA TRP A 334 -24.50 7.10 -19.92
C TRP A 334 -25.00 5.65 -20.04
N ARG A 335 -24.33 4.72 -19.34
CA ARG A 335 -24.79 3.34 -19.17
C ARG A 335 -26.15 3.33 -18.45
N LYS A 336 -27.07 2.49 -18.90
CA LYS A 336 -28.42 2.36 -18.32
C LYS A 336 -28.68 0.99 -17.70
N GLU A 337 -27.87 0.01 -18.09
CA GLU A 337 -27.91 -1.36 -17.60
C GLU A 337 -27.49 -1.39 -16.13
N PRO A 338 -28.14 -2.24 -15.30
CA PRO A 338 -27.73 -2.44 -13.92
C PRO A 338 -26.22 -2.70 -13.79
N TYR A 339 -25.67 -2.27 -12.67
CA TYR A 339 -24.24 -2.33 -12.36
C TYR A 339 -24.07 -2.93 -10.98
N GLU A 340 -23.40 -4.08 -10.89
CA GLU A 340 -23.11 -4.76 -9.61
C GLU A 340 -24.38 -4.92 -8.75
N PHE A 341 -25.42 -5.52 -9.35
CA PHE A 341 -26.75 -5.76 -8.75
C PHE A 341 -27.59 -4.51 -8.47
N ASP A 342 -27.15 -3.33 -8.91
CA ASP A 342 -27.81 -2.06 -8.63
C ASP A 342 -28.42 -1.42 -9.89
N PRO A 343 -29.68 -0.92 -9.85
CA PRO A 343 -30.32 -0.28 -11.00
C PRO A 343 -29.96 1.21 -11.17
N ARG A 344 -29.29 1.85 -10.21
CA ARG A 344 -28.89 3.26 -10.31
C ARG A 344 -27.80 3.42 -11.39
N PRO A 345 -27.64 4.64 -11.97
CA PRO A 345 -26.59 4.88 -12.96
C PRO A 345 -25.21 4.52 -12.41
N ALA A 346 -24.48 3.66 -13.12
CA ALA A 346 -23.16 3.20 -12.71
C ALA A 346 -22.18 4.36 -12.45
N VAL A 347 -22.23 5.43 -13.26
CA VAL A 347 -21.39 6.61 -13.04
C VAL A 347 -21.66 7.28 -11.69
N ASP A 348 -22.90 7.28 -11.20
CA ASP A 348 -23.26 7.90 -9.93
C ASP A 348 -22.75 7.04 -8.75
N LEU A 349 -22.81 5.71 -8.88
CA LEU A 349 -22.22 4.76 -7.92
C LEU A 349 -20.69 4.89 -7.85
N LEU A 350 -20.03 4.98 -9.00
CA LEU A 350 -18.57 5.04 -9.13
C LEU A 350 -17.98 6.41 -8.74
N SER A 351 -18.68 7.52 -9.03
CA SER A 351 -18.27 8.86 -8.60
C SER A 351 -18.70 9.17 -7.16
N GLY A 352 -19.71 8.45 -6.65
CA GLY A 352 -20.21 8.57 -5.28
C GLY A 352 -21.26 9.66 -5.06
N SER A 353 -21.75 10.29 -6.13
CA SER A 353 -22.96 11.11 -6.13
C SER A 353 -23.47 11.33 -7.56
N ALA A 354 -24.72 11.75 -7.73
CA ALA A 354 -25.24 12.15 -9.05
C ALA A 354 -24.65 13.47 -9.58
N ARG A 355 -23.95 14.25 -8.74
CA ARG A 355 -23.50 15.62 -9.08
C ARG A 355 -22.66 15.67 -10.35
N PHE A 356 -21.68 14.80 -10.50
CA PHE A 356 -20.84 14.75 -11.70
C PHE A 356 -21.65 14.60 -12.98
N ARG A 357 -22.57 13.62 -13.01
CA ARG A 357 -23.45 13.37 -14.15
C ARG A 357 -24.35 14.56 -14.42
N GLU A 358 -25.01 15.08 -13.38
CA GLU A 358 -25.96 16.19 -13.47
C GLU A 358 -25.28 17.50 -13.91
N THR A 359 -24.07 17.78 -13.45
CA THR A 359 -23.25 18.91 -13.90
C THR A 359 -22.96 18.82 -15.39
N LEU A 360 -22.54 17.64 -15.89
CA LEU A 360 -22.31 17.45 -17.32
C LEU A 360 -23.61 17.48 -18.13
N ASP A 361 -24.72 16.95 -17.60
CA ASP A 361 -26.05 17.00 -18.24
C ASP A 361 -26.57 18.43 -18.36
N ALA A 362 -26.28 19.29 -17.39
CA ALA A 362 -26.57 20.72 -17.44
C ALA A 362 -25.62 21.54 -18.34
N GLY A 363 -24.55 20.93 -18.87
CA GLY A 363 -23.52 21.62 -19.64
C GLY A 363 -22.65 22.58 -18.81
N ALA A 364 -22.57 22.36 -17.50
CA ALA A 364 -21.78 23.16 -16.58
C ALA A 364 -20.32 22.66 -16.49
N VAL A 365 -19.43 23.52 -16.00
CA VAL A 365 -17.99 23.23 -15.87
C VAL A 365 -17.71 22.43 -14.59
N LEU A 366 -16.82 21.44 -14.65
CA LEU A 366 -16.48 20.56 -13.52
C LEU A 366 -15.68 21.21 -12.38
N SER A 367 -15.33 22.49 -12.45
CA SER A 367 -14.43 23.12 -11.47
C SER A 367 -14.93 23.02 -10.03
N GLU A 368 -16.24 23.17 -9.82
CA GLU A 368 -16.85 23.06 -8.49
C GLU A 368 -16.85 21.61 -7.99
N GLU A 369 -17.17 20.65 -8.87
CA GLU A 369 -17.18 19.23 -8.52
C GLU A 369 -15.76 18.71 -8.21
N ILE A 370 -14.76 19.16 -8.96
CA ILE A 370 -13.35 18.85 -8.68
C ILE A 370 -12.92 19.45 -7.34
N ALA A 371 -13.31 20.70 -7.05
CA ALA A 371 -13.01 21.34 -5.77
C ALA A 371 -13.66 20.57 -4.60
N ARG A 372 -14.92 20.12 -4.76
CA ARG A 372 -15.61 19.27 -3.79
C ARG A 372 -14.86 17.97 -3.54
N HIS A 373 -14.43 17.28 -4.60
CA HIS A 373 -13.67 16.04 -4.47
C HIS A 373 -12.33 16.24 -3.75
N ARG A 374 -11.63 17.35 -4.01
CA ARG A 374 -10.39 17.69 -3.29
C ARG A 374 -10.65 17.96 -1.81
N ALA A 375 -11.68 18.74 -1.48
CA ALA A 375 -12.04 19.02 -0.10
C ALA A 375 -12.42 17.74 0.67
N GLY A 376 -13.24 16.87 0.08
CA GLY A 376 -13.63 15.59 0.68
C GLY A 376 -12.45 14.63 0.85
N ALA A 377 -11.49 14.63 -0.08
CA ALA A 377 -10.24 13.86 0.07
C ALA A 377 -9.40 14.35 1.26
N GLU A 378 -9.30 15.66 1.50
CA GLU A 378 -8.61 16.20 2.67
C GLU A 378 -9.29 15.84 3.99
N GLU A 379 -10.64 15.84 4.01
CA GLU A 379 -11.40 15.39 5.18
C GLU A 379 -11.15 13.90 5.46
N PHE A 380 -11.24 13.06 4.43
CA PHE A 380 -10.99 11.63 4.56
C PHE A 380 -9.56 11.33 4.98
N ARG A 381 -8.57 12.08 4.47
CA ARG A 381 -7.15 11.94 4.86
C ARG A 381 -6.98 12.08 6.37
N LYS A 382 -7.65 13.04 7.01
CA LYS A 382 -7.65 13.20 8.47
C LYS A 382 -8.42 12.09 9.17
N ARG A 383 -9.59 11.73 8.63
CA ARG A 383 -10.47 10.70 9.21
C ARG A 383 -9.80 9.33 9.31
N ARG A 384 -8.95 8.97 8.36
CA ARG A 384 -8.27 7.67 8.35
C ARG A 384 -7.06 7.57 9.30
N GLU A 385 -6.49 8.69 9.75
CA GLU A 385 -5.23 8.74 10.54
C GLU A 385 -5.19 7.75 11.72
N PRO A 386 -6.25 7.61 12.56
CA PRO A 386 -6.21 6.71 13.71
C PRO A 386 -6.09 5.22 13.36
N TYR A 387 -6.37 4.86 12.11
CA TYR A 387 -6.41 3.47 11.65
C TYR A 387 -5.17 3.04 10.89
N LEU A 388 -4.28 4.00 10.60
CA LEU A 388 -3.04 3.79 9.87
C LEU A 388 -2.03 2.99 10.72
N ILE A 389 -1.39 1.99 10.11
CA ILE A 389 -0.40 1.11 10.75
C ILE A 389 0.98 1.17 10.09
N TYR A 390 1.08 1.75 8.89
CA TYR A 390 2.35 1.95 8.20
C TYR A 390 2.81 3.41 8.25
N PRO A 391 4.13 3.62 8.35
CA PRO A 391 4.69 4.96 8.33
C PRO A 391 4.60 5.57 6.93
N GLU A 392 4.59 6.91 6.88
CA GLU A 392 4.59 7.64 5.59
C GLU A 392 5.82 7.31 4.77
N ARG A 393 6.99 7.28 5.41
CA ARG A 393 8.28 6.95 4.81
C ARG A 393 9.04 5.99 5.72
N ARG A 394 10.05 5.34 5.16
CA ARG A 394 11.06 4.65 5.95
C ARG A 394 12.27 5.55 6.10
N PRO A 395 12.78 5.77 7.32
CA PRO A 395 14.05 6.44 7.46
C PRO A 395 15.11 5.63 6.73
N ALA A 396 15.97 6.31 5.98
CA ALA A 396 17.23 5.73 5.57
C ALA A 396 18.05 5.42 6.83
N VAL A 397 18.89 4.39 6.79
CA VAL A 397 19.72 4.02 7.95
C VAL A 397 21.16 3.95 7.49
N VAL A 398 22.07 4.61 8.21
CA VAL A 398 23.53 4.53 7.98
C VAL A 398 24.23 4.20 9.29
N ALA A 399 25.02 3.13 9.29
CA ALA A 399 25.77 2.70 10.46
C ALA A 399 27.18 3.30 10.47
N PHE A 400 27.63 3.75 11.64
CA PHE A 400 29.00 4.16 11.91
C PHE A 400 29.67 3.11 12.78
N VAL A 401 30.65 2.40 12.20
CA VAL A 401 31.25 1.21 12.79
C VAL A 401 32.75 1.41 12.99
N GLY A 402 33.26 1.05 14.16
CA GLY A 402 34.66 1.29 14.52
C GLY A 402 34.96 0.84 15.93
N GLY A 403 36.24 0.69 16.29
CA GLY A 403 36.64 0.28 17.63
C GLY A 403 36.24 1.25 18.74
N HIS A 404 36.34 0.77 19.98
CA HIS A 404 36.20 1.65 21.14
C HIS A 404 37.28 2.75 21.08
N GLY A 405 36.91 4.00 21.36
CA GLY A 405 37.83 5.14 21.27
C GLY A 405 38.10 5.69 19.86
N ALA A 406 37.51 5.12 18.80
CA ALA A 406 37.73 5.58 17.43
C ALA A 406 37.14 6.98 17.11
N GLY A 407 36.30 7.54 18.00
CA GLY A 407 35.69 8.86 17.83
C GLY A 407 34.30 8.88 17.17
N LYS A 408 33.61 7.72 17.10
CA LYS A 408 32.26 7.61 16.50
C LYS A 408 31.24 8.58 17.10
N THR A 409 31.08 8.56 18.43
CA THR A 409 30.12 9.44 19.11
C THR A 409 30.43 10.92 18.85
N THR A 410 31.70 11.32 18.92
CA THR A 410 32.14 12.69 18.63
C THR A 410 31.77 13.10 17.20
N LEU A 411 32.07 12.23 16.24
CA LEU A 411 31.73 12.46 14.85
C LEU A 411 30.22 12.62 14.65
N LEU A 412 29.40 11.71 15.20
CA LEU A 412 27.94 11.79 15.08
C LEU A 412 27.37 13.07 15.72
N VAL A 413 27.88 13.48 16.88
CA VAL A 413 27.49 14.75 17.54
C VAL A 413 27.76 15.96 16.64
N GLU A 414 28.82 15.93 15.83
CA GLU A 414 29.15 16.99 14.88
C GLU A 414 28.31 16.93 13.59
N LEU A 415 27.99 15.73 13.10
CA LEU A 415 27.24 15.54 11.86
C LEU A 415 25.74 15.82 12.00
N VAL A 416 25.13 15.44 13.13
CA VAL A 416 23.67 15.54 13.32
C VAL A 416 23.12 16.97 13.14
N PRO A 417 23.71 18.03 13.74
CA PRO A 417 23.23 19.39 13.52
C PRO A 417 23.35 19.85 12.06
N ARG A 418 24.41 19.41 11.36
CA ARG A 418 24.65 19.76 9.95
C ARG A 418 23.65 19.08 9.02
N LEU A 419 23.39 17.79 9.23
CA LEU A 419 22.35 17.06 8.51
C LEU A 419 20.96 17.64 8.79
N SER A 420 20.70 18.07 10.04
CA SER A 420 19.44 18.74 10.40
C SER A 420 19.29 20.11 9.72
N ALA A 421 20.39 20.85 9.54
CA ALA A 421 20.40 22.12 8.82
C ALA A 421 20.09 21.96 7.31
N LEU A 422 20.21 20.75 6.76
CA LEU A 422 19.74 20.41 5.41
C LEU A 422 18.23 20.12 5.35
N GLY A 423 17.51 20.26 6.47
CA GLY A 423 16.08 20.02 6.58
C GLY A 423 15.71 18.55 6.87
N LEU A 424 16.69 17.69 7.17
CA LEU A 424 16.43 16.30 7.53
C LEU A 424 16.04 16.15 9.00
N ARG A 425 15.05 15.32 9.30
CA ARG A 425 14.78 14.81 10.65
C ARG A 425 15.72 13.64 10.91
N VAL A 426 16.71 13.84 11.78
CA VAL A 426 17.77 12.86 12.03
C VAL A 426 17.56 12.15 13.36
N GLY A 427 17.40 10.83 13.29
CA GLY A 427 17.42 9.93 14.44
C GLY A 427 18.82 9.42 14.73
N VAL A 428 19.11 9.08 15.99
CA VAL A 428 20.38 8.45 16.38
C VAL A 428 20.11 7.27 17.29
N ILE A 429 20.76 6.14 16.99
CA ILE A 429 20.73 4.95 17.84
C ILE A 429 22.16 4.64 18.27
N LYS A 430 22.37 4.48 19.58
CA LYS A 430 23.64 4.02 20.12
C LYS A 430 23.51 2.59 20.63
N HIS A 431 24.33 1.69 20.09
CA HIS A 431 24.44 0.33 20.56
C HIS A 431 25.54 0.19 21.62
N SER A 432 25.23 -0.47 22.73
CA SER A 432 26.17 -0.82 23.78
C SER A 432 25.92 -2.26 24.20
N SER A 433 26.98 -3.06 24.32
CA SER A 433 26.92 -4.42 24.89
C SER A 433 26.94 -4.41 26.42
N LYS A 434 26.98 -3.23 27.03
CA LYS A 434 26.84 -3.02 28.47
C LYS A 434 25.51 -2.35 28.71
N ASP A 435 24.79 -2.88 29.68
CA ASP A 435 23.62 -2.21 30.22
C ASP A 435 24.03 -0.81 30.73
N ALA A 436 23.18 0.17 30.48
CA ALA A 436 23.44 1.56 30.79
C ALA A 436 22.14 2.20 31.27
N GLU A 437 22.14 2.72 32.50
CA GLU A 437 20.97 3.38 33.04
C GLU A 437 20.80 4.78 32.44
N ASP A 438 19.58 5.05 31.97
CA ASP A 438 19.10 6.31 31.41
C ASP A 438 18.30 7.16 32.42
N ASP A 439 18.24 6.73 33.68
CA ASP A 439 17.55 7.41 34.79
C ASP A 439 18.44 7.70 36.00
N VAL A 440 17.88 8.46 36.94
CA VAL A 440 18.44 8.60 38.29
C VAL A 440 18.15 7.33 39.10
N PRO A 441 19.19 6.67 39.65
CA PRO A 441 19.01 5.49 40.49
C PRO A 441 18.10 5.75 41.70
N GLY A 442 17.25 4.79 42.02
CA GLY A 442 16.33 4.77 43.16
C GLY A 442 14.98 5.46 42.95
N LYS A 443 14.73 6.08 41.80
CA LYS A 443 13.47 6.80 41.52
C LYS A 443 12.32 5.88 41.10
N ASP A 444 11.10 6.38 41.25
CA ASP A 444 9.88 5.61 40.99
C ASP A 444 9.80 5.08 39.56
N SER A 445 10.28 5.83 38.57
CA SER A 445 10.40 5.38 37.17
C SER A 445 11.29 4.15 37.02
N GLN A 446 12.42 4.09 37.74
CA GLN A 446 13.30 2.91 37.75
C GLN A 446 12.64 1.73 38.47
N ARG A 447 11.95 1.98 39.59
CA ARG A 447 11.22 0.94 40.32
C ARG A 447 10.08 0.35 39.49
N LEU A 448 9.38 1.19 38.71
CA LEU A 448 8.35 0.77 37.77
C LEU A 448 8.93 -0.06 36.62
N ALA A 449 10.07 0.35 36.04
CA ALA A 449 10.75 -0.44 35.01
C ALA A 449 11.22 -1.81 35.53
N ALA A 450 11.74 -1.85 36.77
CA ALA A 450 12.19 -3.07 37.42
C ALA A 450 11.05 -3.96 37.96
N SER A 451 9.79 -3.53 37.86
CA SER A 451 8.63 -4.26 38.42
C SER A 451 8.25 -5.52 37.64
N GLY A 452 8.88 -5.78 36.49
CA GLY A 452 8.49 -6.83 35.55
C GLY A 452 7.51 -6.37 34.48
N ALA A 453 7.25 -5.07 34.37
CA ALA A 453 6.49 -4.49 33.27
C ALA A 453 7.20 -4.76 31.93
N ALA A 454 6.49 -5.35 30.96
CA ALA A 454 7.04 -5.59 29.62
C ALA A 454 7.43 -4.28 28.91
N VAL A 455 6.71 -3.21 29.21
CA VAL A 455 6.95 -1.84 28.73
C VAL A 455 6.72 -0.87 29.88
N SER A 456 7.62 0.10 30.04
CA SER A 456 7.44 1.22 30.97
C SER A 456 7.74 2.53 30.26
N ALA A 457 7.06 3.62 30.63
CA ALA A 457 7.27 4.93 30.03
C ALA A 457 7.37 6.02 31.10
N PHE A 458 8.30 6.94 30.90
CA PHE A 458 8.46 8.16 31.68
C PHE A 458 8.16 9.37 30.79
N VAL A 459 7.11 10.12 31.12
CA VAL A 459 6.60 11.23 30.27
C VAL A 459 6.62 12.53 31.07
N THR A 460 7.15 13.58 30.46
CA THR A 460 7.13 14.96 30.96
C THR A 460 6.62 15.89 29.85
N PRO A 461 6.30 17.17 30.15
CA PRO A 461 5.91 18.13 29.12
C PRO A 461 6.96 18.35 28.01
N ALA A 462 8.23 18.02 28.27
CA ALA A 462 9.33 18.26 27.34
C ALA A 462 9.89 16.98 26.68
N ARG A 463 9.65 15.80 27.25
CA ARG A 463 10.20 14.54 26.73
C ARG A 463 9.40 13.32 27.16
N ALA A 464 9.48 12.26 26.36
CA ALA A 464 9.06 10.92 26.74
C ALA A 464 10.23 9.96 26.59
N THR A 465 10.36 9.01 27.50
CA THR A 465 11.32 7.90 27.45
C THR A 465 10.55 6.60 27.60
N VAL A 466 10.70 5.69 26.65
CA VAL A 466 10.03 4.38 26.68
C VAL A 466 11.09 3.29 26.84
N ARG A 467 10.90 2.42 27.82
CA ARG A 467 11.75 1.25 28.07
C ARG A 467 10.97 -0.01 27.77
N ARG A 468 11.62 -0.94 27.08
CA ARG A 468 11.07 -2.25 26.74
C ARG A 468 12.10 -3.31 27.08
N LEU A 469 11.64 -4.40 27.67
CA LEU A 469 12.44 -5.61 27.81
C LEU A 469 12.36 -6.33 26.45
N GLU A 470 13.25 -5.97 25.52
CA GLU A 470 13.35 -6.59 24.19
C GLU A 470 14.61 -7.45 24.07
N ASP A 471 14.53 -8.50 23.25
CA ASP A 471 15.70 -9.27 22.80
C ASP A 471 16.53 -8.42 21.82
N GLU A 472 17.87 -8.40 21.97
CA GLU A 472 18.85 -7.57 21.23
C GLU A 472 18.72 -7.63 19.69
N LYS A 473 18.01 -8.64 19.17
CA LYS A 473 17.92 -8.97 17.74
C LYS A 473 16.94 -8.11 16.92
N ARG A 474 16.32 -7.06 17.47
CA ARG A 474 15.19 -6.34 16.82
C ARG A 474 15.35 -4.84 16.58
N ILE A 475 16.58 -4.30 16.47
CA ILE A 475 16.76 -2.85 16.16
C ILE A 475 15.99 -2.38 14.91
N GLN A 476 15.75 -3.24 13.94
CA GLN A 476 14.93 -2.87 12.78
C GLN A 476 13.49 -2.55 13.16
N ASP A 477 12.93 -3.26 14.14
CA ASP A 477 11.59 -2.99 14.65
C ASP A 477 11.56 -1.71 15.49
N LEU A 478 12.63 -1.46 16.26
CA LEU A 478 12.84 -0.18 16.95
C LEU A 478 12.83 1.00 15.96
N ILE A 479 13.62 0.92 14.89
CA ILE A 479 13.68 1.95 13.85
C ILE A 479 12.31 2.17 13.21
N ARG A 480 11.60 1.09 12.87
CA ARG A 480 10.27 1.17 12.24
C ARG A 480 9.23 1.81 13.15
N ARG A 481 9.28 1.53 14.44
CA ARG A 481 8.27 1.96 15.41
C ARG A 481 8.54 3.36 15.92
N ASP A 482 9.78 3.64 16.32
CA ASP A 482 10.11 4.82 17.11
C ASP A 482 10.87 5.89 16.30
N PHE A 483 11.32 5.57 15.08
CA PHE A 483 12.03 6.50 14.19
C PHE A 483 11.34 6.67 12.83
N SER A 484 10.06 6.28 12.71
CA SER A 484 9.28 6.37 11.47
C SER A 484 9.12 7.79 10.93
N ASP A 485 9.27 8.79 11.79
CA ASP A 485 9.16 10.21 11.50
C ASP A 485 10.50 10.85 11.11
N CYS A 486 11.59 10.08 11.12
CA CYS A 486 12.91 10.52 10.69
C CYS A 486 13.09 10.28 9.18
N ASP A 487 13.87 11.15 8.53
CA ASP A 487 14.34 10.92 7.15
C ASP A 487 15.58 10.02 7.15
N LEU A 488 16.41 10.14 8.19
CA LEU A 488 17.69 9.43 8.33
C LEU A 488 17.91 9.01 9.79
N VAL A 489 18.31 7.77 10.00
CA VAL A 489 18.74 7.24 11.30
C VAL A 489 20.21 6.86 11.24
N LEU A 490 21.01 7.48 12.11
CA LEU A 490 22.43 7.17 12.27
C LEU A 490 22.61 6.15 13.40
N VAL A 491 23.23 5.01 13.10
CA VAL A 491 23.44 3.94 14.08
C VAL A 491 24.91 3.89 14.49
N GLU A 492 25.21 4.18 15.74
CA GLU A 492 26.54 3.93 16.32
C GLU A 492 26.65 2.47 16.76
N GLY A 493 27.46 1.66 16.06
CA GLY A 493 27.71 0.26 16.40
C GLY A 493 27.04 -0.74 15.44
N TYR A 494 26.57 -1.88 15.98
CA TYR A 494 25.98 -3.00 15.21
C TYR A 494 26.83 -3.53 14.03
N LYS A 495 27.96 -4.18 14.33
CA LYS A 495 28.86 -4.76 13.32
C LYS A 495 28.19 -5.83 12.44
N SER A 496 27.25 -6.57 13.00
CA SER A 496 26.63 -7.77 12.40
C SER A 496 25.38 -7.49 11.58
N LEU A 497 24.83 -6.27 11.59
CA LEU A 497 23.61 -5.95 10.86
C LEU A 497 23.90 -5.43 9.45
N ASP A 498 22.98 -5.69 8.53
CA ASP A 498 23.12 -5.36 7.10
C ASP A 498 22.66 -3.92 6.77
N PHE A 499 23.28 -2.94 7.43
CA PHE A 499 23.10 -1.53 7.09
C PHE A 499 24.24 -1.03 6.18
N PRO A 500 23.98 -0.01 5.33
CA PRO A 500 25.04 0.76 4.68
C PRO A 500 25.91 1.33 5.80
N ARG A 501 27.23 1.22 5.68
CA ARG A 501 28.12 1.52 6.80
C ARG A 501 29.31 2.36 6.40
N ILE A 502 29.68 3.25 7.31
CA ILE A 502 30.88 4.07 7.27
C ILE A 502 31.80 3.56 8.38
N GLU A 503 33.02 3.20 7.99
CA GLU A 503 34.06 2.83 8.94
C GLU A 503 34.61 4.08 9.64
N VAL A 504 34.79 4.03 10.96
CA VAL A 504 35.48 5.07 11.72
C VAL A 504 36.73 4.44 12.34
N ALA A 505 37.89 4.88 11.89
CA ALA A 505 39.19 4.41 12.34
C ALA A 505 40.02 5.57 12.88
N ARG A 506 40.83 5.32 13.91
CA ARG A 506 41.74 6.32 14.48
C ARG A 506 43.04 5.66 14.88
N ARG A 507 44.16 6.35 14.72
CA ARG A 507 45.48 5.85 15.14
C ARG A 507 45.46 5.57 16.64
N GLY A 508 45.90 4.38 17.01
CA GLY A 508 45.92 3.93 18.41
C GLY A 508 44.59 3.38 18.95
N ALA A 509 43.50 3.41 18.17
CA ALA A 509 42.26 2.71 18.52
C ALA A 509 42.23 1.30 17.91
N PRO A 510 41.62 0.29 18.58
CA PRO A 510 41.41 -1.02 17.98
C PRO A 510 40.62 -0.91 16.68
N ARG A 511 41.00 -1.67 15.65
CA ARG A 511 40.29 -1.71 14.37
C ARG A 511 39.67 -3.09 14.18
N PRO A 512 38.35 -3.26 14.37
CA PRO A 512 37.69 -4.52 14.05
C PRO A 512 37.68 -4.73 12.53
N GLU A 513 37.60 -5.98 12.09
CA GLU A 513 37.34 -6.28 10.69
C GLU A 513 35.93 -5.79 10.31
N ILE A 514 35.86 -4.95 9.28
CA ILE A 514 34.61 -4.36 8.79
C ILE A 514 34.56 -4.63 7.29
N ALA A 515 33.75 -5.60 6.88
CA ALA A 515 33.47 -5.87 5.48
C ALA A 515 32.43 -4.89 4.92
N GLY A 516 32.60 -4.45 3.67
CA GLY A 516 31.58 -3.70 2.93
C GLY A 516 31.34 -2.27 3.43
N ALA A 517 32.34 -1.61 4.02
CA ALA A 517 32.26 -0.19 4.31
C ALA A 517 32.22 0.61 3.00
N MET A 518 31.25 1.51 2.87
CA MET A 518 31.09 2.36 1.68
C MET A 518 32.07 3.53 1.66
N ALA A 519 32.46 3.97 2.85
CA ALA A 519 33.44 5.03 3.09
C ALA A 519 34.11 4.81 4.45
N ARG A 520 35.18 5.57 4.68
CA ARG A 520 35.97 5.55 5.91
C ARG A 520 36.23 6.96 6.40
N VAL A 521 36.15 7.18 7.70
CA VAL A 521 36.63 8.38 8.39
C VAL A 521 37.85 8.01 9.21
N SER A 522 39.00 8.61 8.90
CA SER A 522 40.29 8.21 9.45
C SER A 522 41.31 9.35 9.50
N ASP A 523 42.25 9.24 10.43
CA ASP A 523 43.49 10.04 10.52
C ASP A 523 44.70 9.33 9.87
N GLN A 524 44.45 8.21 9.20
CA GLN A 524 45.42 7.34 8.56
C GLN A 524 44.96 6.99 7.15
N ASP A 525 45.95 6.88 6.25
CA ASP A 525 45.78 6.28 4.93
C ASP A 525 45.97 4.75 5.03
N PHE A 526 45.11 4.01 4.35
CA PHE A 526 45.11 2.56 4.31
C PHE A 526 45.47 1.99 2.94
N GLY A 527 45.66 2.85 1.92
CA GLY A 527 46.06 2.43 0.57
C GLY A 527 45.08 1.49 -0.14
N ASP A 528 43.82 1.46 0.30
CA ASP A 528 42.75 0.68 -0.33
C ASP A 528 41.79 1.60 -1.12
N ALA A 529 40.89 0.99 -1.90
CA ALA A 529 39.96 1.73 -2.76
C ALA A 529 38.78 2.37 -2.01
N THR A 530 38.70 2.22 -0.67
CA THR A 530 37.59 2.76 0.11
C THR A 530 37.75 4.28 0.24
N PRO A 531 36.76 5.08 -0.18
CA PRO A 531 36.78 6.53 0.01
C PRO A 531 37.09 6.88 1.47
N THR A 532 38.16 7.65 1.71
CA THR A 532 38.63 7.96 3.06
C THR A 532 38.64 9.47 3.30
N PHE A 533 37.93 9.91 4.34
CA PHE A 533 37.79 11.29 4.75
C PHE A 533 38.53 11.54 6.06
N SER A 534 39.08 12.75 6.21
CA SER A 534 39.58 13.20 7.52
C SER A 534 38.41 13.49 8.47
N PHE A 535 38.64 13.43 9.78
CA PHE A 535 37.59 13.76 10.77
C PHE A 535 37.03 15.20 10.64
N GLY A 536 37.79 16.12 10.04
CA GLY A 536 37.36 17.50 9.81
C GLY A 536 36.61 17.74 8.49
N ASP A 537 36.54 16.74 7.60
CA ASP A 537 35.86 16.86 6.30
C ASP A 537 34.37 16.53 6.43
N HIS A 538 33.64 17.35 7.21
CA HIS A 538 32.22 17.11 7.45
C HIS A 538 31.39 17.13 6.16
N ASP A 539 31.72 17.97 5.19
CA ASP A 539 30.99 18.08 3.93
C ASP A 539 31.15 16.83 3.06
N GLY A 540 32.37 16.30 2.97
CA GLY A 540 32.65 15.02 2.29
C GLY A 540 31.91 13.87 2.95
N ILE A 541 31.96 13.80 4.29
CA ILE A 541 31.30 12.76 5.07
C ILE A 541 29.77 12.85 4.91
N ILE A 542 29.17 14.04 4.99
CA ILE A 542 27.72 14.24 4.80
C ILE A 542 27.30 13.79 3.41
N ARG A 543 28.06 14.14 2.37
CA ARG A 543 27.75 13.72 1.00
C ARG A 543 27.69 12.21 0.86
N ASP A 544 28.66 11.50 1.44
CA ASP A 544 28.68 10.03 1.39
C ASP A 544 27.64 9.40 2.31
N VAL A 545 27.28 10.02 3.43
CA VAL A 545 26.11 9.63 4.25
C VAL A 545 24.83 9.71 3.42
N LEU A 546 24.59 10.84 2.73
CA LEU A 546 23.40 11.03 1.90
C LEU A 546 23.37 10.03 0.74
N ARG A 547 24.50 9.80 0.07
CA ARG A 547 24.61 8.76 -0.97
C ARG A 547 24.34 7.35 -0.41
N ALA A 548 24.94 7.00 0.72
CA ALA A 548 24.72 5.70 1.37
C ALA A 548 23.27 5.51 1.83
N ALA A 549 22.61 6.62 2.16
CA ALA A 549 21.20 6.68 2.52
C ALA A 549 20.26 6.71 1.30
N GLY A 550 20.76 6.91 0.07
CA GLY A 550 19.93 7.15 -1.12
C GLY A 550 19.16 8.48 -1.07
N LEU A 551 19.69 9.47 -0.33
CA LEU A 551 19.11 10.80 -0.13
C LEU A 551 19.85 11.88 -0.93
N ASP A 552 20.79 11.52 -1.79
CA ASP A 552 21.50 12.42 -2.68
C ASP A 552 20.63 12.82 -3.88
N ARG A 553 19.81 13.86 -3.71
CA ARG A 553 19.00 14.39 -4.81
C ARG A 553 19.89 14.87 -5.98
N PRO A 554 19.72 14.37 -7.21
CA PRO A 554 20.19 15.06 -8.39
C PRO A 554 19.21 16.19 -8.71
N GLY A 555 19.61 17.46 -8.56
CA GLY A 555 18.82 18.59 -9.08
C GLY A 555 18.72 19.87 -8.26
N ALA A 556 19.40 20.00 -7.13
CA ALA A 556 19.52 21.30 -6.44
C ALA A 556 20.92 21.89 -6.65
N ARG A 557 21.22 22.29 -7.89
CA ARG A 557 22.19 23.37 -8.14
C ARG A 557 21.37 24.55 -8.64
N GLY A 558 21.64 25.72 -8.06
CA GLY A 558 20.83 26.94 -8.15
C GLY A 558 20.60 27.51 -9.54
#